data_AF-A0AA38LGU1-F1
#
_entry.id   AF-A0AA38LGU1-F1
#
_cell.length_a   1.000
_cell.length_b   1.000
_cell.length_c   1.000
_cell.angle_alpha   90.00
_cell.angle_beta   90.00
_cell.angle_gamma   90.00
#
_symmetry.space_group_name_H-M   'P 1'
#
loop_
_entity.id
_entity.type
_entity.pdbx_description
1 polymer ?
#
loop_
_entity_poly.entity_id
_entity_poly.type
_entity_poly.pdbx_seq_one_letter_code
_entity_poly.pdbx_strand_id
1 'polypeptide(L)' 'IFGCEVFVHIDKDDRTKLEDKSEKCTFIGYGGDDFGYKCWSIKDKKLIRSRDVVFKEKV' A
#
# COMPACT_ATOMS: atom_id res chain seq x y z
N ILE A 1 -3.03 -11.87 -7.08
CA ILE A 1 -3.61 -12.66 -5.95
C ILE A 1 -4.20 -11.72 -4.88
N PHE A 2 -5.45 -11.90 -4.41
CA PHE A 2 -5.97 -11.14 -3.25
C PHE A 2 -5.32 -11.64 -1.94
N GLY A 3 -5.07 -10.74 -0.99
CA GLY A 3 -4.39 -11.08 0.27
C GLY A 3 -2.85 -11.13 0.17
N CYS A 4 -2.26 -10.67 -0.94
CA CYS A 4 -0.80 -10.60 -1.11
C CYS A 4 -0.18 -9.47 -0.26
N GLU A 5 1.07 -9.66 0.16
CA GLU A 5 1.91 -8.60 0.70
C GLU A 5 2.24 -7.59 -0.40
N VAL A 6 1.96 -6.31 -0.12
CA VAL A 6 2.24 -5.20 -1.02
C VAL A 6 2.90 -4.06 -0.27
N PHE A 7 3.69 -3.26 -0.97
CA PHE A 7 4.33 -2.08 -0.43
C PHE A 7 3.76 -0.84 -1.10
N VAL A 8 3.16 0.03 -0.29
CA VAL A 8 2.55 1.27 -0.76
C VAL A 8 3.53 2.41 -0.55
N HIS A 9 3.73 3.25 -1.56
CA HIS A 9 4.60 4.42 -1.42
C HIS A 9 4.06 5.42 -0.39
N ILE A 10 4.94 5.91 0.48
CA ILE A 10 4.65 7.02 1.40
C ILE A 10 5.30 8.27 0.84
N ASP A 11 4.49 9.31 0.64
CA ASP A 11 4.97 10.60 0.14
C ASP A 11 6.07 11.17 1.05
N LYS A 12 6.92 12.02 0.48
CA LYS A 12 8.03 12.61 1.21
C LYS A 12 7.55 13.59 2.28
N ASP A 13 6.42 14.26 2.07
CA ASP A 13 5.83 15.19 3.04
C ASP A 13 5.23 14.47 4.26
N ASP A 14 4.77 13.22 4.08
CA ASP A 14 4.20 12.39 5.14
C ASP A 14 5.25 11.58 5.94
N ARG A 15 6.55 11.68 5.60
CA ARG A 15 7.62 10.93 6.28
C ARG A 15 8.79 11.80 6.72
N THR A 16 9.43 11.43 7.83
CA THR A 16 10.71 12.03 8.21
C THR A 16 11.89 11.44 7.42
N LYS A 17 13.05 12.12 7.43
CA LYS A 17 14.22 11.74 6.59
C LYS A 17 14.72 10.30 6.82
N LEU A 18 14.49 9.74 8.01
CA LEU A 18 14.94 8.40 8.41
C LEU A 18 13.82 7.35 8.36
N GLU A 19 12.59 7.74 8.06
CA GLU A 19 11.48 6.78 7.96
C GLU A 19 11.45 6.05 6.63
N ASP A 20 10.86 4.86 6.66
CA ASP A 20 10.70 4.01 5.49
C ASP A 20 9.95 4.75 4.37
N LYS A 21 10.36 4.48 3.13
CA LYS A 21 9.76 5.11 1.93
C LYS A 21 8.45 4.45 1.50
N SER A 22 8.13 3.32 2.10
CA SER A 22 6.99 2.49 1.73
C SER A 22 6.43 1.76 2.93
N GLU A 23 5.10 1.66 3.00
CA GLU A 23 4.41 0.91 4.04
C GLU A 23 4.00 -0.47 3.56
N LYS A 24 4.29 -1.49 4.37
CA LYS A 24 3.81 -2.86 4.13
C LYS A 24 2.31 -2.95 4.42
N CYS A 25 1.56 -3.36 3.40
CA CYS A 25 0.11 -3.54 3.43
C CYS A 25 -0.29 -4.91 2.86
N THR A 26 -1.56 -5.27 3.06
CA THR A 26 -2.18 -6.43 2.42
C THR A 26 -3.07 -5.98 1.28
N PHE A 27 -2.92 -6.54 0.08
CA PHE A 27 -3.78 -6.22 -1.05
C PHE A 27 -5.20 -6.75 -0.85
N ILE A 28 -6.18 -5.86 -0.85
CA ILE A 28 -7.61 -6.19 -0.67
C ILE A 28 -8.33 -6.22 -2.01
N GLY A 29 -7.95 -5.36 -2.94
CA GLY A 29 -8.47 -5.38 -4.30
C GLY A 29 -8.32 -4.06 -5.03
N TYR A 30 -9.08 -3.89 -6.09
CA TYR A 30 -9.00 -2.69 -6.92
C TYR A 30 -9.93 -1.58 -6.36
N GLY A 31 -9.47 -0.34 -6.44
CA GLY A 31 -10.27 0.88 -6.39
C GLY A 31 -11.26 0.85 -7.53
N GLY A 32 -12.52 1.22 -7.28
CA GLY A 32 -13.54 1.33 -8.34
C GLY A 32 -13.25 2.56 -9.21
N ASP A 33 -14.12 3.57 -9.13
CA ASP A 33 -13.99 4.84 -9.86
C ASP A 33 -12.69 5.60 -9.59
N ASP A 34 -12.14 5.46 -8.38
CA ASP A 34 -10.88 6.08 -7.99
C ASP A 34 -9.74 5.11 -8.35
N PHE A 35 -9.27 5.20 -9.60
CA PHE A 35 -8.14 4.46 -10.14
C PHE A 35 -7.04 4.27 -9.08
N GLY A 36 -6.88 3.05 -8.57
CA GLY A 36 -5.93 2.75 -7.50
C GLY A 36 -6.13 1.35 -6.94
N TYR A 37 -5.22 0.92 -6.09
CA TYR A 37 -5.30 -0.34 -5.37
C TYR A 37 -5.76 -0.07 -3.94
N LYS A 38 -6.70 -0.90 -3.45
CA LYS A 38 -7.12 -0.94 -2.06
C LYS A 38 -6.20 -1.88 -1.29
N CYS A 39 -5.49 -1.33 -0.33
CA CYS A 39 -4.56 -2.05 0.52
C CYS A 39 -4.92 -1.81 1.98
N TRP A 40 -4.78 -2.83 2.82
CA TRP A 40 -5.01 -2.70 4.26
C TRP A 40 -3.67 -2.58 4.97
N SER A 41 -3.48 -1.48 5.69
CA SER A 41 -2.32 -1.31 6.57
C SER A 41 -2.63 -1.91 7.94
N ILE A 42 -1.83 -2.89 8.36
CA ILE A 42 -1.96 -3.53 9.67
C ILE A 42 -1.45 -2.59 10.77
N LYS A 43 -0.46 -1.75 10.46
CA LYS A 43 0.18 -0.80 11.38
C LYS A 43 -0.82 0.27 11.81
N ASP A 44 -1.46 0.89 10.84
CA ASP A 44 -2.39 1.99 11.07
C ASP A 44 -3.86 1.54 11.18
N LYS A 45 -4.14 0.25 10.94
CA LYS A 45 -5.50 -0.32 10.88
C LYS A 45 -6.44 0.50 9.98
N LYS A 46 -5.91 0.96 8.84
CA LYS A 46 -6.61 1.82 7.88
C LYS A 46 -6.61 1.22 6.48
N LEU A 47 -7.66 1.54 5.72
CA LEU A 47 -7.72 1.26 4.30
C LEU A 47 -6.96 2.34 3.53
N ILE A 48 -5.89 1.95 2.86
CA ILE A 48 -5.08 2.81 2.02
C ILE A 48 -5.50 2.61 0.56
N ARG A 49 -5.65 3.72 -0.16
CA ARG A 49 -5.82 3.72 -1.61
C ARG A 49 -4.60 4.36 -2.23
N SER A 50 -3.89 3.63 -3.08
CA SER A 50 -2.72 4.14 -3.79
C SER A 50 -2.64 3.56 -5.20
N ARG A 51 -2.19 4.37 -6.16
CA ARG A 51 -1.85 3.92 -7.51
C ARG A 51 -0.47 3.31 -7.57
N ASP A 52 0.43 3.75 -6.69
CA ASP A 52 1.80 3.29 -6.61
C ASP A 52 1.91 2.21 -5.52
N VAL A 53 1.86 0.96 -5.97
CA VAL A 53 1.88 -0.23 -5.12
C VAL A 53 2.79 -1.27 -5.76
N VAL A 54 3.76 -1.75 -4.99
CA VAL A 54 4.68 -2.82 -5.41
C VAL A 54 4.18 -4.15 -4.83
N PHE A 55 3.90 -5.11 -5.71
CA PHE A 55 3.46 -6.44 -5.33
C PHE A 55 4.67 -7.33 -5.03
N LYS A 56 4.67 -7.97 -3.86
CA LYS A 56 5.65 -9.00 -3.51
C LYS A 56 4.99 -10.37 -3.60
N GLU A 57 4.61 -10.72 -4.82
CA GLU A 57 4.13 -12.07 -5.11
C GLU A 57 5.34 -13.02 -5.12
N LYS A 58 5.26 -14.12 -4.36
CA LYS A 58 6.19 -15.24 -4.53
C LYS A 58 5.74 -15.97 -5.79
N VAL A 59 6.51 -15.82 -6.87
CA VAL A 59 6.48 -16.73 -8.04
C VAL A 59 6.99 -18.10 -7.63
#